data_AF-A0A354U6S2-F1
#
_entry.id   AF-A0A354U6S2-F1
#
_cell.length_a   1.000
_cell.length_b   1.000
_cell.length_c   1.000
_cell.angle_alpha   90.00
_cell.angle_beta   90.00
_cell.angle_gamma   90.00
#
_symmetry.space_group_name_H-M   'P 1'
#
loop_
_entity.id
_entity.type
_entity.pdbx_description
1 polymer ?
#
loop_
_entity_poly.entity_id
_entity_poly.type
_entity_poly.pdbx_seq_one_letter_code
_entity_poly.pdbx_strand_id
1 'polypeptide(L)' 'MTRLSRIRHQLRLTQTAAARLLGIARQSYAEQEKRGIRNTDRAARYAAVLGCDPRDLLEFANKKHSN' A
#
# COMPACT_ATOMS: atom_id res chain seq x y z
N MET A 1 -11.29 -2.74 -2.71
CA MET A 1 -10.37 -1.90 -1.92
C MET A 1 -9.13 -2.73 -1.63
N THR A 2 -7.94 -2.23 -1.93
CA THR A 2 -6.68 -2.90 -1.60
C THR A 2 -6.30 -2.66 -0.13
N ARG A 3 -5.41 -3.49 0.42
CA ARG A 3 -4.90 -3.34 1.78
C ARG A 3 -4.26 -1.98 2.04
N LEU A 4 -3.50 -1.46 1.08
CA LEU A 4 -2.92 -0.11 1.13
C LEU A 4 -3.99 0.97 1.32
N SER A 5 -5.12 0.86 0.62
CA SER A 5 -6.21 1.81 0.74
C SER A 5 -6.84 1.78 2.13
N ARG A 6 -7.03 0.58 2.69
CA ARG A 6 -7.57 0.39 4.04
C ARG A 6 -6.67 1.05 5.10
N ILE A 7 -5.36 0.81 5.04
CA ILE A 7 -4.39 1.39 5.97
C ILE A 7 -4.38 2.91 5.86
N ARG A 8 -4.37 3.46 4.63
CA ARG A 8 -4.45 4.90 4.42
C ARG A 8 -5.70 5.50 5.06
N HIS A 9 -6.86 4.85 4.88
CA HIS A 9 -8.11 5.29 5.47
C HIS A 9 -8.10 5.21 7.01
N GLN A 10 -7.49 4.17 7.59
CA GLN A 10 -7.31 4.07 9.05
C GLN A 10 -6.43 5.18 9.60
N LEU A 11 -5.37 5.54 8.87
CA LEU A 11 -4.48 6.67 9.21
C LEU A 11 -5.09 8.04 8.90
N ARG A 12 -6.31 8.09 8.34
CA ARG A 12 -7.00 9.32 7.90
C ARG A 12 -6.16 10.19 6.96
N LEU A 13 -5.31 9.56 6.15
CA LEU A 13 -4.43 10.23 5.21
C LEU A 13 -5.08 10.38 3.83
N THR A 14 -4.79 11.51 3.17
CA THR A 14 -5.09 11.67 1.74
C THR A 14 -4.02 10.98 0.90
N GLN A 15 -4.34 10.65 -0.35
CA GLN A 15 -3.34 10.09 -1.29
C GLN A 15 -2.14 11.01 -1.46
N THR A 16 -2.37 12.32 -1.49
CA THR A 16 -1.32 13.33 -1.62
C THR A 16 -0.43 13.36 -0.38
N ALA A 17 -1.00 13.28 0.82
CA ALA A 17 -0.23 13.25 2.07
C ALA A 17 0.60 11.97 2.17
N ALA A 18 0.01 10.81 1.88
CA ALA A 18 0.72 9.54 1.86
C ALA A 18 1.86 9.53 0.83
N ALA A 19 1.61 10.05 -0.38
CA ALA A 19 2.64 10.16 -1.41
C ALA A 19 3.80 11.09 -1.00
N ARG A 20 3.50 12.21 -0.32
CA ARG A 20 4.52 13.12 0.23
C ARG A 20 5.36 12.45 1.30
N LEU A 21 4.73 11.74 2.24
CA LEU A 21 5.43 10.99 3.29
C LEU A 21 6.36 9.93 2.70
N LEU A 22 5.93 9.28 1.62
CA LEU A 22 6.69 8.25 0.92
C LEU A 22 7.75 8.81 -0.05
N GLY A 23 7.74 10.12 -0.31
CA GLY A 23 8.63 10.78 -1.27
C GLY A 23 8.39 10.34 -2.72
N ILE A 24 7.14 10.04 -3.09
CA ILE A 24 6.77 9.60 -4.44
C ILE A 24 5.69 10.48 -5.06
N ALA A 25 5.50 10.35 -6.37
CA ALA A 25 4.40 11.01 -7.05
C ALA A 25 3.03 10.46 -6.61
N ARG A 26 2.03 11.35 -6.49
CA ARG A 26 0.64 10.98 -6.18
C ARG A 26 0.10 9.93 -7.16
N GLN A 27 0.39 10.08 -8.46
CA GLN A 27 -0.06 9.15 -9.49
C GLN A 27 0.51 7.74 -9.26
N SER A 28 1.80 7.64 -8.91
CA SER A 28 2.43 6.37 -8.57
C SER A 28 1.76 5.73 -7.36
N TYR A 29 1.45 6.51 -6.32
CA TYR A 29 0.74 6.02 -5.14
C TYR A 29 -0.66 5.51 -5.49
N ALA A 30 -1.43 6.27 -6.29
CA ALA A 30 -2.76 5.88 -6.74
C ALA A 30 -2.75 4.60 -7.58
N GLU A 31 -1.74 4.42 -8.46
CA GLU A 31 -1.55 3.17 -9.20
C GLU A 31 -1.23 1.99 -8.25
N GLN A 32 -0.45 2.19 -7.19
CA GLN A 32 -0.21 1.15 -6.18
C GLN A 32 -1.49 0.82 -5.39
N GLU A 33 -2.31 1.81 -5.05
CA GLU A 33 -3.62 1.57 -4.42
C GLU A 33 -4.56 0.80 -5.35
N LYS A 34 -4.48 1.03 -6.67
CA LYS A 34 -5.33 0.34 -7.66
C LYS A 34 -4.85 -1.08 -7.96
N ARG A 35 -3.54 -1.29 -8.12
CA ARG A 35 -2.93 -2.59 -8.50
C ARG A 35 -2.57 -3.48 -7.31
N GLY A 36 -2.42 -2.89 -6.12
CA GLY A 36 -1.80 -3.54 -4.96
C GLY A 36 -0.28 -3.53 -5.02
N ILE A 37 0.37 -3.62 -3.85
CA ILE A 37 1.82 -3.73 -3.75
C ILE A 37 2.19 -5.22 -3.76
N ARG A 38 2.97 -5.64 -4.77
CA ARG A 38 3.46 -7.04 -4.89
C ARG A 38 4.93 -7.22 -4.52
N ASN A 39 5.68 -6.12 -4.45
CA ASN A 39 7.10 -6.14 -4.15
C ASN A 39 7.31 -5.95 -2.64
N THR A 40 8.00 -6.91 -2.02
CA THR A 40 8.34 -6.93 -0.59
C THR A 40 9.19 -5.72 -0.17
N ASP A 41 10.16 -5.33 -0.98
CA ASP A 41 11.02 -4.17 -0.69
C ASP A 41 10.23 -2.86 -0.68
N ARG A 42 9.35 -2.69 -1.69
CA ARG A 42 8.45 -1.54 -1.76
C ARG A 42 7.45 -1.53 -0.61
N ALA A 43 6.93 -2.70 -0.23
CA ALA A 43 6.06 -2.84 0.91
C ALA A 43 6.76 -2.46 2.22
N ALA A 44 8.01 -2.90 2.43
CA ALA A 44 8.84 -2.54 3.58
C ALA A 44 9.06 -1.02 3.68
N ARG A 45 9.40 -0.37 2.57
CA ARG A 45 9.55 1.09 2.53
C ARG A 45 8.27 1.81 2.89
N TYR A 46 7.13 1.33 2.40
CA TYR A 46 5.84 1.95 2.68
C TYR A 46 5.40 1.71 4.12
N ALA A 47 5.62 0.50 4.63
CA ALA A 47 5.36 0.09 6.00
C ALA A 47 6.12 0.95 7.00
N ALA A 48 7.42 1.15 6.77
CA ALA A 48 8.26 1.98 7.62
C ALA A 48 7.74 3.42 7.73
N VAL A 49 7.22 3.99 6.63
CA VAL A 49 6.69 5.35 6.60
C VAL A 49 5.27 5.46 7.17
N LEU A 50 4.43 4.45 6.94
CA LEU A 50 3.04 4.42 7.37
C LEU A 50 2.87 3.82 8.78
N GLY A 51 3.94 3.30 9.38
CA GLY A 51 3.93 2.68 10.70
C GLY A 51 3.12 1.38 10.75
N CYS A 52 3.12 0.60 9.67
CA CYS A 52 2.40 -0.68 9.59
C CYS A 52 3.34 -1.83 9.23
N ASP A 53 2.86 -3.07 9.29
CA ASP A 53 3.65 -4.23 8.90
C ASP A 53 3.71 -4.35 7.35
N PRO A 54 4.88 -4.63 6.75
CA PRO A 54 4.98 -4.80 5.29
C PRO A 54 4.13 -5.93 4.73
N ARG A 55 3.85 -6.98 5.50
CA ARG A 55 2.99 -8.10 5.09
C ARG A 55 1.53 -7.69 4.96
N ASP A 56 1.10 -6.69 5.73
CA ASP A 56 -0.23 -6.10 5.58
C ASP A 56 -0.33 -5.25 4.30
N LEU A 57 0.77 -4.71 3.79
CA LEU A 57 0.78 -3.97 2.53
C LEU A 57 0.88 -4.88 1.31
N LEU A 58 1.44 -6.07 1.48
CA LEU A 58 1.58 -7.04 0.39
C LEU A 58 0.23 -7.60 -0.02
N GLU A 59 -0.13 -7.33 -1.26
CA GLU A 59 -1.20 -8.01 -1.96
C GLU A 59 -0.55 -9.17 -2.70
N PHE A 60 -0.36 -10.30 -2.01
CA PHE A 60 -0.10 -11.56 -2.71
C PHE A 60 -1.30 -11.77 -3.61
N ALA A 61 -1.06 -11.84 -4.93
CA ALA A 61 -2.09 -12.22 -5.88
C ALA A 61 -2.63 -13.56 -5.41
N ASN A 62 -3.77 -13.53 -4.72
CA ASN A 62 -4.38 -14.72 -4.18
C ASN A 62 -4.79 -15.53 -5.41
N LYS A 63 -3.97 -16.54 -5.78
CA LYS A 63 -4.50 -17.74 -6.41
C LYS A 63 -5.64 -18.14 -5.49
N LYS A 64 -6.88 -17.90 -5.91
CA LYS A 64 -8.03 -18.52 -5.29
C LYS A 64 -7.73 -20.01 -5.26
N HIS A 65 -7.34 -20.53 -4.10
CA HIS A 65 -7.51 -21.94 -3.85
C HIS A 65 -9.01 -22.07 -3.57
N SER A 66 -9.78 -22.35 -4.61
CA SER A 66 -11.03 -23.08 -4.43
C SER A 66 -10.66 -24.39 -3.74
N ASN A 67 -11.31 -24.66 -2.61
CA ASN A 67 -11.62 -26.02 -2.22
C ASN A 67 -13.04 -26.03 -1.66
#